data_AF-A0A2B7X1N0-F1
#
_entry.id   AF-A0A2B7X1N0-F1
#
_cell.length_a   1.000
_cell.length_b   1.000
_cell.length_c   1.000
_cell.angle_alpha   90.00
_cell.angle_beta   90.00
_cell.angle_gamma   90.00
#
_symmetry.space_group_name_H-M   'P 1'
#
loop_
_entity.id
_entity.type
_entity.pdbx_description
1 polymer ?
#
loop_
_entity_poly.entity_id
_entity_poly.type
_entity_poly.pdbx_seq_one_letter_code
_entity_poly.pdbx_strand_id
1 'polypeptide(L)'
;MADTTPNKEKPTVICVFCGAHPGTSPTHLSSARALAHIFHKENITLVYGGGTAGIMGELARTLVSLSGPQAVHGVIPTALVRVENGYRTTRTAADKAQGGGKDAERVVSAVDQGEGGKKAGDGGVGSYMGESEYGMTTLVPDMHTRKRTMAQKVMEGGPGSGFVVLAGGFGTLEEAMEMVTWNQLGIHHRGIVLLNIAGYWDGLLAWLENSVKEGFVNEVNKGILVECKRVEDVLEALRGYRLSEGRFSLDWASG
;
A
#
# COMPACT_ATOMS: atom_id res chain seq x y z
N MET A 1 -32.03 -21.58 -22.20
CA MET A 1 -32.18 -20.42 -21.30
C MET A 1 -30.78 -19.95 -20.98
N ALA A 2 -30.42 -18.73 -21.37
CA ALA A 2 -29.12 -18.16 -21.06
C ALA A 2 -29.04 -17.91 -19.55
N ASP A 3 -28.00 -18.43 -18.92
CA ASP A 3 -27.62 -18.16 -17.54
C ASP A 3 -27.43 -16.65 -17.38
N THR A 4 -28.31 -16.01 -16.61
CA THR A 4 -28.34 -14.57 -16.34
C THR A 4 -27.85 -14.29 -14.93
N THR A 5 -26.78 -14.96 -14.51
CA THR A 5 -26.00 -14.49 -13.38
C THR A 5 -25.36 -13.15 -13.77
N PRO A 6 -25.65 -12.03 -13.08
CA PRO A 6 -24.98 -10.77 -13.35
C PRO A 6 -23.50 -10.99 -13.06
N ASN A 7 -22.66 -10.83 -14.08
CA ASN A 7 -21.21 -10.81 -13.93
C ASN A 7 -20.88 -9.70 -12.94
N LYS A 8 -20.69 -10.06 -11.66
CA LYS A 8 -20.44 -9.09 -10.60
C LYS A 8 -19.04 -8.54 -10.88
N GLU A 9 -18.98 -7.34 -11.46
CA GLU A 9 -17.71 -6.70 -11.77
C GLU A 9 -16.82 -6.74 -10.53
N LYS A 10 -15.55 -7.12 -10.73
CA LYS A 10 -14.58 -7.19 -9.65
C LYS A 10 -14.54 -5.83 -8.93
N PRO A 11 -14.52 -5.80 -7.59
CA PRO A 11 -14.48 -4.55 -6.86
C PRO A 11 -13.19 -3.77 -7.19
N THR A 12 -13.30 -2.44 -7.20
CA THR A 12 -12.15 -1.55 -7.34
C THR A 12 -11.25 -1.67 -6.10
N VAL A 13 -9.96 -1.85 -6.32
CA VAL A 13 -8.94 -1.94 -5.26
C VAL A 13 -7.96 -0.78 -5.42
N ILE A 14 -7.83 0.04 -4.39
CA ILE A 14 -6.88 1.16 -4.38
C ILE A 14 -5.84 0.94 -3.30
N CYS A 15 -4.56 0.95 -3.69
CA CYS A 15 -3.46 0.97 -2.76
C CYS A 15 -3.10 2.41 -2.39
N VAL A 16 -3.02 2.71 -1.09
CA VAL A 16 -2.65 4.05 -0.61
C VAL A 16 -1.29 4.01 0.08
N PHE A 17 -0.35 4.78 -0.46
CA PHE A 17 0.95 5.06 0.17
C PHE A 17 0.86 6.38 0.93
N CYS A 18 1.20 6.36 2.22
CA CYS A 18 1.09 7.54 3.08
C CYS A 18 1.95 7.42 4.34
N GLY A 19 2.12 8.54 5.05
CA GLY A 19 2.98 8.61 6.24
C GLY A 19 2.43 7.84 7.44
N ALA A 20 3.35 7.20 8.18
CA ALA A 20 3.08 6.62 9.51
C ALA A 20 2.88 7.69 10.61
N HIS A 21 3.14 8.95 10.29
CA HIS A 21 2.98 10.10 11.18
C HIS A 21 1.84 11.00 10.66
N PRO A 22 1.16 11.75 11.55
CA PRO A 22 0.04 12.61 11.15
C PRO A 22 0.48 13.86 10.37
N GLY A 23 1.77 14.22 10.42
CA GLY A 23 2.26 15.51 9.96
C GLY A 23 1.94 16.63 10.96
N THR A 24 2.38 17.86 10.65
CA THR A 24 2.19 19.03 11.51
C THR A 24 0.90 19.79 11.19
N SER A 25 0.40 19.68 9.95
CA SER A 25 -0.85 20.29 9.52
C SER A 25 -2.02 19.32 9.67
N PRO A 26 -3.19 19.76 10.20
CA PRO A 26 -4.39 18.92 10.29
C PRO A 26 -4.97 18.54 8.92
N THR A 27 -4.52 19.20 7.84
CA THR A 27 -4.97 18.92 6.47
C THR A 27 -4.63 17.49 6.02
N HIS A 28 -3.53 16.90 6.50
CA HIS A 28 -3.12 15.55 6.11
C HIS A 28 -4.05 14.45 6.67
N LEU A 29 -4.47 14.57 7.93
CA LEU A 29 -5.45 13.65 8.50
C LEU A 29 -6.85 13.91 7.91
N SER A 30 -7.17 15.17 7.61
CA SER A 30 -8.45 15.52 7.00
C SER A 30 -8.58 14.96 5.58
N SER A 31 -7.51 14.96 4.78
CA SER A 31 -7.52 14.33 3.46
C SER A 31 -7.63 12.81 3.54
N ALA A 32 -7.02 12.18 4.54
CA ALA A 32 -7.17 10.75 4.82
C ALA A 32 -8.64 10.37 5.10
N ARG A 33 -9.31 11.12 5.99
CA ARG A 33 -10.75 10.92 6.28
C ARG A 33 -11.62 11.14 5.06
N ALA A 34 -11.40 12.23 4.32
CA ALA A 34 -12.15 12.53 3.11
C ALA A 34 -12.01 11.39 2.07
N LEU A 35 -10.81 10.84 1.92
CA LEU A 35 -10.56 9.73 1.00
C LEU A 35 -11.28 8.45 1.46
N ALA A 36 -11.30 8.17 2.77
CA ALA A 36 -12.07 7.04 3.32
C ALA A 36 -13.58 7.17 3.01
N HIS A 37 -14.14 8.37 3.15
CA HIS A 37 -15.56 8.61 2.81
C HIS A 37 -15.85 8.38 1.32
N ILE A 38 -14.94 8.80 0.44
CA ILE A 38 -15.04 8.50 -0.99
C ILE A 38 -14.99 6.99 -1.24
N PHE A 39 -14.06 6.27 -0.60
CA PHE A 39 -13.92 4.83 -0.78
C PHE A 39 -15.17 4.08 -0.31
N HIS A 40 -15.74 4.48 0.83
CA HIS A 40 -17.00 3.94 1.31
C HIS A 40 -18.14 4.14 0.30
N LYS A 41 -18.33 5.39 -0.16
CA LYS A 41 -19.41 5.74 -1.08
C LYS A 41 -19.34 4.95 -2.39
N GLU A 42 -18.13 4.67 -2.86
CA GLU A 42 -17.86 4.05 -4.16
C GLU A 42 -17.57 2.55 -4.06
N ASN A 43 -17.75 1.95 -2.87
CA ASN A 43 -17.52 0.53 -2.58
C ASN A 43 -16.12 0.06 -2.99
N ILE A 44 -15.09 0.83 -2.60
CA ILE A 44 -13.68 0.58 -2.92
C ILE A 44 -13.01 -0.16 -1.76
N THR A 45 -12.22 -1.19 -2.09
CA THR A 45 -11.32 -1.86 -1.15
C THR A 45 -10.00 -1.10 -1.05
N LEU A 46 -9.60 -0.78 0.18
CA LEU A 46 -8.29 -0.20 0.48
C LEU A 46 -7.24 -1.31 0.65
N VAL A 47 -6.11 -1.14 -0.02
CA VAL A 47 -4.85 -1.83 0.30
C VAL A 47 -3.87 -0.80 0.86
N TYR A 48 -3.15 -1.14 1.92
CA TYR A 48 -2.17 -0.20 2.49
C TYR A 48 -1.08 -0.93 3.28
N GLY A 49 -0.16 -0.14 3.83
CA GLY A 49 1.02 -0.63 4.53
C GLY A 49 0.78 -1.32 5.88
N GLY A 50 -0.45 -1.38 6.38
CA GLY A 50 -0.78 -2.04 7.65
C GLY A 50 -0.53 -1.20 8.91
N GLY A 51 -0.08 0.04 8.77
CA GLY A 51 0.27 0.92 9.89
C GLY A 51 -0.93 1.41 10.70
N THR A 52 -0.83 1.34 12.03
CA THR A 52 -1.93 1.72 12.95
C THR A 52 -1.91 3.18 13.41
N ALA A 53 -0.94 3.98 12.97
CA ALA A 53 -0.74 5.37 13.39
C ALA A 53 -0.71 6.34 12.20
N GLY A 54 -0.78 7.64 12.51
CA GLY A 54 -0.67 8.71 11.52
C GLY A 54 -1.74 8.65 10.44
N ILE A 55 -1.36 9.04 9.21
CA ILE A 55 -2.27 9.08 8.05
C ILE A 55 -2.77 7.67 7.70
N MET A 56 -1.90 6.66 7.78
CA MET A 56 -2.26 5.25 7.56
C MET A 56 -3.38 4.79 8.50
N GLY A 57 -3.17 4.97 9.80
CA GLY A 57 -4.12 4.54 10.82
C GLY A 57 -5.46 5.28 10.71
N GLU A 58 -5.43 6.59 10.44
CA GLU A 58 -6.62 7.42 10.25
C GLU A 58 -7.46 6.94 9.06
N LEU A 59 -6.83 6.73 7.91
CA LEU A 59 -7.49 6.25 6.69
C LEU A 59 -8.14 4.87 6.90
N ALA A 60 -7.35 3.91 7.42
CA ALA A 60 -7.80 2.54 7.63
C ALA A 60 -8.95 2.48 8.63
N ARG A 61 -8.78 3.10 9.81
CA ARG A 61 -9.81 3.11 10.86
C ARG A 61 -11.10 3.78 10.41
N THR A 62 -10.99 4.91 9.71
CA THR A 62 -12.18 5.61 9.20
C THR A 62 -12.93 4.73 8.23
N LEU A 63 -12.25 4.10 7.27
CA LEU A 63 -12.91 3.24 6.29
C LEU A 63 -13.51 1.98 6.93
N VAL A 64 -12.85 1.35 7.90
CA VAL A 64 -13.41 0.22 8.64
C VAL A 64 -14.68 0.64 9.39
N SER A 65 -14.70 1.81 10.02
CA SER A 65 -15.88 2.30 10.73
C SER A 65 -17.10 2.52 9.81
N LEU A 66 -16.85 2.76 8.51
CA LEU A 66 -17.89 3.01 7.51
C LEU A 66 -18.31 1.74 6.75
N SER A 67 -17.36 0.87 6.42
CA SER A 67 -17.55 -0.24 5.47
C SER A 67 -17.22 -1.63 6.05
N GLY A 68 -16.78 -1.69 7.31
CA GLY A 68 -16.37 -2.92 7.98
C GLY A 68 -14.93 -3.38 7.66
N PRO A 69 -14.39 -4.35 8.43
CA PRO A 69 -12.98 -4.77 8.31
C PRO A 69 -12.58 -5.32 6.94
N GLN A 70 -13.55 -5.90 6.22
CA GLN A 70 -13.36 -6.51 4.89
C GLN A 70 -13.06 -5.47 3.80
N ALA A 71 -13.37 -4.19 4.03
CA ALA A 71 -13.06 -3.11 3.09
C ALA A 71 -11.59 -2.68 3.14
N VAL A 72 -10.79 -3.16 4.09
CA VAL A 72 -9.40 -2.74 4.31
C VAL A 72 -8.47 -3.93 4.44
N HIS A 73 -7.38 -3.94 3.66
CA HIS A 73 -6.34 -4.95 3.69
C HIS A 73 -4.96 -4.31 3.93
N GLY A 74 -4.41 -4.50 5.13
CA GLY A 74 -3.03 -4.15 5.48
C GLY A 74 -2.01 -5.24 5.15
N VAL A 75 -0.85 -4.87 4.61
CA VAL A 75 0.27 -5.79 4.39
C VAL A 75 1.47 -5.31 5.20
N ILE A 76 1.85 -6.09 6.22
CA ILE A 76 2.88 -5.72 7.19
C ILE A 76 3.99 -6.78 7.20
N PRO A 77 5.28 -6.38 7.15
CA PRO A 77 6.37 -7.32 7.29
C PRO A 77 6.49 -7.79 8.75
N THR A 78 6.88 -9.05 8.93
CA THR A 78 6.98 -9.70 10.25
C THR A 78 7.88 -8.93 11.22
N ALA A 79 8.92 -8.26 10.70
CA ALA A 79 9.83 -7.43 11.49
C ALA A 79 9.16 -6.21 12.16
N LEU A 80 8.11 -5.64 11.55
CA LEU A 80 7.47 -4.42 12.04
C LEU A 80 6.34 -4.69 13.03
N VAL A 81 5.82 -5.92 13.10
CA VAL A 81 4.74 -6.31 14.02
C VAL A 81 5.07 -6.00 15.48
N ARG A 82 6.34 -6.16 15.90
CA ARG A 82 6.76 -5.91 17.29
C ARG A 82 6.87 -4.43 17.64
N VAL A 83 7.08 -3.59 16.63
CA VAL A 83 7.30 -2.14 16.78
C VAL A 83 5.97 -1.41 16.70
N GLU A 84 5.00 -1.95 15.96
CA GLU A 84 3.68 -1.36 15.86
C GLU A 84 2.81 -1.63 17.11
N ASN A 85 2.54 -0.56 17.84
CA ASN A 85 1.75 -0.60 19.08
C ASN A 85 0.36 -1.21 18.90
N GLY A 86 -0.29 -1.01 17.73
CA GLY A 86 -1.62 -1.56 17.45
C GLY A 86 -1.66 -3.09 17.36
N TYR A 87 -0.53 -3.76 17.13
CA TYR A 87 -0.43 -5.23 17.07
C TYR A 87 0.15 -5.87 18.34
N ARG A 88 0.59 -5.08 19.34
CA ARG A 88 1.09 -5.61 20.62
C ARG A 88 -0.02 -6.27 21.47
N THR A 89 -1.26 -5.84 21.32
CA THR A 89 -2.38 -6.29 22.17
C THR A 89 -2.91 -7.68 21.78
N THR A 90 -2.80 -8.10 20.52
CA THR A 90 -3.33 -9.39 20.04
C THR A 90 -2.54 -10.60 20.56
N ARG A 91 -1.25 -10.43 20.89
CA ARG A 91 -0.42 -11.51 21.47
C ARG A 91 -0.64 -11.74 22.96
N THR A 92 -1.13 -10.73 23.69
CA THR A 92 -1.25 -10.82 25.17
C THR A 92 -2.34 -11.78 25.66
N ALA A 93 -3.28 -12.17 24.79
CA ALA A 93 -4.28 -13.19 25.10
C ALA A 93 -3.76 -14.63 24.86
N ALA A 94 -2.83 -14.82 23.93
CA ALA A 94 -2.27 -16.13 23.59
C ALA A 94 -0.99 -16.48 24.38
N ASP A 95 -0.16 -15.49 24.74
CA ASP A 95 1.12 -15.72 25.41
C ASP A 95 1.02 -15.75 26.96
N LYS A 96 -0.13 -15.40 27.56
CA LYS A 96 -0.33 -15.52 29.02
C LYS A 96 -0.44 -16.96 29.55
N ALA A 97 -0.40 -17.96 28.66
CA ALA A 97 -0.35 -19.37 29.05
C ALA A 97 1.07 -19.89 29.29
N GLN A 98 2.14 -19.11 29.03
CA GLN A 98 3.50 -19.65 29.19
C GLN A 98 4.54 -18.60 29.63
N GLY A 99 4.83 -18.63 30.94
CA GLY A 99 6.18 -18.37 31.46
C GLY A 99 6.51 -16.93 31.85
N GLY A 100 6.46 -16.66 33.16
CA GLY A 100 7.16 -15.51 33.75
C GLY A 100 8.67 -15.70 33.75
N GLY A 101 9.42 -14.61 33.53
CA GLY A 101 10.88 -14.61 33.62
C GLY A 101 11.51 -13.30 33.15
N LYS A 102 12.29 -12.69 34.04
CA LYS A 102 12.94 -11.37 34.03
C LYS A 102 13.76 -10.98 32.78
N ASP A 103 13.89 -9.66 32.61
CA ASP A 103 14.77 -8.92 31.70
C ASP A 103 16.22 -9.41 31.67
N ALA A 104 16.81 -9.47 30.46
CA ALA A 104 18.23 -9.15 30.22
C ALA A 104 18.52 -8.95 28.72
N GLU A 105 19.11 -7.80 28.42
CA GLU A 105 19.76 -7.38 27.18
C GLU A 105 21.17 -8.00 27.09
N ARG A 106 21.55 -8.66 25.97
CA ARG A 106 22.92 -8.63 25.38
C ARG A 106 23.11 -9.47 24.11
N VAL A 107 23.61 -8.78 23.07
CA VAL A 107 24.77 -9.03 22.18
C VAL A 107 25.11 -10.48 21.75
N VAL A 108 25.27 -10.58 20.42
CA VAL A 108 25.71 -11.70 19.55
C VAL A 108 27.03 -12.35 19.98
N SER A 109 27.11 -13.69 19.91
CA SER A 109 28.27 -14.44 19.37
C SER A 109 27.97 -15.93 19.15
N ALA A 110 28.12 -16.35 17.88
CA ALA A 110 28.67 -17.60 17.34
C ALA A 110 28.38 -19.00 17.94
N VAL A 111 27.71 -19.80 17.09
CA VAL A 111 27.94 -21.22 16.68
C VAL A 111 27.92 -22.33 17.75
N ASP A 112 26.92 -23.21 17.65
CA ASP A 112 27.15 -24.67 17.64
C ASP A 112 26.11 -25.40 16.77
N GLN A 113 26.56 -26.45 16.08
CA GLN A 113 25.80 -27.28 15.16
C GLN A 113 25.01 -28.36 15.91
N GLY A 114 23.75 -28.55 15.52
CA GLY A 114 22.93 -29.68 15.98
C GLY A 114 21.82 -29.97 14.98
N GLU A 115 22.02 -31.01 14.19
CA GLU A 115 21.13 -31.48 13.12
C GLU A 115 19.73 -31.86 13.64
N GLY A 116 18.71 -31.38 12.94
CA GLY A 116 17.31 -31.70 13.19
C GLY A 116 16.45 -31.21 12.03
N GLY A 117 16.62 -31.85 10.87
CA GLY A 117 16.00 -31.44 9.61
C GLY A 117 14.48 -31.30 9.68
N LYS A 118 13.98 -30.12 9.33
CA LYS A 118 12.73 -29.95 8.58
C LYS A 118 13.04 -29.11 7.36
N LYS A 119 12.88 -29.75 6.20
CA LYS A 119 13.07 -29.18 4.87
C LYS A 119 12.29 -27.86 4.73
N ALA A 120 12.98 -26.86 4.21
CA ALA A 120 12.36 -25.67 3.64
C ALA A 120 11.38 -26.12 2.55
N GLY A 121 10.10 -25.83 2.78
CA GLY A 121 9.03 -25.94 1.79
C GLY A 121 8.81 -24.58 1.14
N ASP A 122 8.80 -24.62 -0.17
CA ASP A 122 8.51 -23.59 -1.17
C ASP A 122 7.26 -22.71 -0.90
N GLY A 123 7.37 -21.40 -1.21
CA GLY A 123 6.30 -20.61 -1.84
C GLY A 123 5.04 -20.14 -1.07
N GLY A 124 4.96 -20.25 0.26
CA GLY A 124 3.73 -19.89 1.00
C GLY A 124 3.53 -18.39 1.25
N VAL A 125 2.52 -17.78 0.63
CA VAL A 125 2.02 -16.41 0.92
C VAL A 125 1.54 -16.31 2.37
N GLY A 126 1.79 -15.13 2.96
CA GLY A 126 1.69 -14.75 4.38
C GLY A 126 0.59 -15.31 5.29
N SER A 127 0.91 -15.40 6.58
CA SER A 127 -0.05 -15.73 7.65
C SER A 127 -1.01 -14.56 7.91
N TYR A 128 -2.32 -14.85 7.98
CA TYR A 128 -3.37 -13.86 8.30
C TYR A 128 -3.43 -13.60 9.81
N MET A 129 -3.45 -12.33 10.23
CA MET A 129 -3.55 -11.93 11.64
C MET A 129 -4.98 -11.70 12.16
N GLY A 130 -6.01 -11.89 11.31
CA GLY A 130 -7.41 -11.65 11.66
C GLY A 130 -7.90 -10.22 11.37
N GLU A 131 -9.13 -9.94 11.78
CA GLU A 131 -9.78 -8.63 11.63
C GLU A 131 -9.48 -7.71 12.82
N SER A 132 -9.36 -6.41 12.55
CA SER A 132 -9.17 -5.37 13.56
C SER A 132 -9.94 -4.10 13.19
N GLU A 133 -9.89 -3.09 14.05
CA GLU A 133 -10.37 -1.73 13.72
C GLU A 133 -9.61 -1.07 12.54
N TYR A 134 -8.52 -1.68 12.08
CA TYR A 134 -7.73 -1.26 10.91
C TYR A 134 -7.87 -2.24 9.73
N GLY A 135 -8.79 -3.20 9.81
CA GLY A 135 -9.11 -4.14 8.74
C GLY A 135 -8.43 -5.49 8.87
N MET A 136 -8.45 -6.25 7.77
CA MET A 136 -7.70 -7.48 7.63
C MET A 136 -6.21 -7.20 7.47
N THR A 137 -5.35 -8.09 7.99
CA THR A 137 -3.89 -7.95 7.87
C THR A 137 -3.22 -9.25 7.43
N THR A 138 -2.30 -9.14 6.47
CA THR A 138 -1.41 -10.23 6.03
C THR A 138 0.03 -9.93 6.44
N LEU A 139 0.68 -10.90 7.09
CA LEU A 139 2.10 -10.85 7.42
C LEU A 139 2.95 -11.32 6.25
N VAL A 140 3.98 -10.58 5.91
CA VAL A 140 4.95 -10.99 4.90
C VAL A 140 6.36 -11.12 5.50
N PRO A 141 7.24 -11.92 4.89
CA PRO A 141 8.60 -12.10 5.41
C PRO A 141 9.44 -10.81 5.36
N ASP A 142 9.26 -10.00 4.31
CA ASP A 142 10.15 -8.88 4.01
C ASP A 142 9.43 -7.73 3.27
N MET A 143 10.15 -6.61 3.08
CA MET A 143 9.64 -5.39 2.44
C MET A 143 9.40 -5.54 0.92
N HIS A 144 10.16 -6.38 0.23
CA HIS A 144 9.95 -6.61 -1.20
C HIS A 144 8.66 -7.40 -1.43
N THR A 145 8.47 -8.46 -0.66
CA THR A 145 7.23 -9.24 -0.65
C THR A 145 6.05 -8.36 -0.28
N ARG A 146 6.21 -7.44 0.68
CA ARG A 146 5.18 -6.44 1.05
C ARG A 146 4.72 -5.61 -0.16
N LYS A 147 5.65 -4.92 -0.83
CA LYS A 147 5.33 -4.05 -1.97
C LYS A 147 4.71 -4.84 -3.12
N ARG A 148 5.27 -6.02 -3.42
CA ARG A 148 4.74 -6.93 -4.45
C ARG A 148 3.32 -7.37 -4.14
N THR A 149 3.03 -7.80 -2.90
CA THR A 149 1.69 -8.22 -2.50
C THR A 149 0.68 -7.08 -2.58
N MET A 150 1.07 -5.87 -2.15
CA MET A 150 0.22 -4.68 -2.27
C MET A 150 -0.11 -4.37 -3.73
N ALA A 151 0.88 -4.39 -4.62
CA ALA A 151 0.69 -4.16 -6.04
C ALA A 151 -0.16 -5.26 -6.71
N GLN A 152 0.07 -6.54 -6.39
CA GLN A 152 -0.72 -7.66 -6.91
C GLN A 152 -2.21 -7.50 -6.59
N LYS A 153 -2.56 -7.12 -5.36
CA LYS A 153 -3.95 -6.88 -4.98
C LYS A 153 -4.62 -5.78 -5.80
N VAL A 154 -3.88 -4.72 -6.13
CA VAL A 154 -4.38 -3.66 -7.04
C VAL A 154 -4.57 -4.20 -8.45
N MET A 155 -3.67 -5.06 -8.94
CA MET A 155 -3.80 -5.68 -10.26
C MET A 155 -4.99 -6.62 -10.35
N GLU A 156 -5.30 -7.35 -9.29
CA GLU A 156 -6.46 -8.25 -9.18
C GLU A 156 -7.79 -7.50 -9.13
N GLY A 157 -7.79 -6.23 -8.72
CA GLY A 157 -8.95 -5.36 -8.64
C GLY A 157 -9.58 -5.03 -10.01
N GLY A 158 -10.84 -4.61 -9.98
CA GLY A 158 -11.61 -4.24 -11.17
C GLY A 158 -11.17 -2.94 -11.85
N PRO A 159 -11.97 -2.42 -12.80
CA PRO A 159 -11.80 -1.09 -13.38
C PRO A 159 -11.68 0.00 -12.31
N GLY A 160 -10.87 1.04 -12.59
CA GLY A 160 -10.61 2.12 -11.64
C GLY A 160 -9.63 1.79 -10.51
N SER A 161 -9.11 0.56 -10.44
CA SER A 161 -8.07 0.19 -9.45
C SER A 161 -6.75 0.91 -9.75
N GLY A 162 -6.00 1.28 -8.72
CA GLY A 162 -4.72 1.96 -8.88
C GLY A 162 -4.07 2.36 -7.57
N PHE A 163 -3.18 3.33 -7.65
CA PHE A 163 -2.35 3.77 -6.53
C PHE A 163 -2.61 5.24 -6.22
N VAL A 164 -2.69 5.58 -4.94
CA VAL A 164 -2.83 6.95 -4.46
C VAL A 164 -1.74 7.25 -3.46
N VAL A 165 -1.10 8.39 -3.59
CA VAL A 165 0.01 8.84 -2.75
C VAL A 165 -0.46 10.06 -1.96
N LEU A 166 -0.69 9.89 -0.66
CA LEU A 166 -0.91 11.00 0.28
C LEU A 166 0.44 11.52 0.80
N ALA A 167 0.40 12.55 1.64
CA ALA A 167 1.59 13.05 2.31
C ALA A 167 2.32 11.93 3.09
N GLY A 168 3.65 11.92 2.99
CA GLY A 168 4.50 10.91 3.61
C GLY A 168 5.99 11.19 3.41
N GLY A 169 6.83 10.39 4.06
CA GLY A 169 8.30 10.53 4.02
C GLY A 169 8.96 9.67 2.95
N PHE A 170 10.23 9.32 3.18
CA PHE A 170 11.02 8.52 2.23
C PHE A 170 10.38 7.17 1.87
N GLY A 171 9.78 6.45 2.83
CA GLY A 171 9.11 5.19 2.53
C GLY A 171 7.95 5.35 1.55
N THR A 172 7.12 6.38 1.74
CA THR A 172 6.01 6.70 0.84
C THR A 172 6.49 7.08 -0.56
N LEU A 173 7.57 7.87 -0.63
CA LEU A 173 8.16 8.25 -1.92
C LEU A 173 8.77 7.04 -2.64
N GLU A 174 9.47 6.17 -1.92
CA GLU A 174 10.07 4.94 -2.47
C GLU A 174 9.00 4.00 -3.03
N GLU A 175 7.92 3.78 -2.30
CA GLU A 175 6.78 2.97 -2.73
C GLU A 175 6.11 3.57 -3.99
N ALA A 176 5.91 4.89 -4.01
CA ALA A 176 5.32 5.59 -5.15
C ALA A 176 6.21 5.48 -6.40
N MET A 177 7.52 5.76 -6.26
CA MET A 177 8.46 5.73 -7.38
C MET A 177 8.65 4.31 -7.92
N GLU A 178 8.61 3.27 -7.07
CA GLU A 178 8.65 1.89 -7.55
C GLU A 178 7.46 1.57 -8.46
N MET A 179 6.24 2.00 -8.11
CA MET A 179 5.07 1.84 -8.99
C MET A 179 5.20 2.67 -10.27
N VAL A 180 5.75 3.89 -10.20
CA VAL A 180 6.01 4.70 -11.40
C VAL A 180 6.98 3.98 -12.34
N THR A 181 8.07 3.42 -11.82
CA THR A 181 9.04 2.67 -12.61
C THR A 181 8.44 1.39 -13.18
N TRP A 182 7.68 0.62 -12.40
CA TRP A 182 7.01 -0.59 -12.91
C TRP A 182 6.02 -0.26 -14.02
N ASN A 183 5.28 0.83 -13.88
CA ASN A 183 4.38 1.34 -14.90
C ASN A 183 5.12 1.75 -16.18
N GLN A 184 6.25 2.44 -16.05
CA GLN A 184 7.11 2.85 -17.17
C GLN A 184 7.72 1.65 -17.92
N LEU A 185 8.07 0.60 -17.19
CA LEU A 185 8.62 -0.66 -17.72
C LEU A 185 7.54 -1.59 -18.31
N GLY A 186 6.26 -1.23 -18.23
CA GLY A 186 5.16 -2.06 -18.75
C GLY A 186 4.77 -3.23 -17.84
N ILE A 187 5.25 -3.29 -16.60
CA ILE A 187 4.90 -4.33 -15.62
C ILE A 187 3.44 -4.20 -15.18
N HIS A 188 2.90 -2.97 -15.15
CA HIS A 188 1.47 -2.74 -14.95
C HIS A 188 0.94 -1.50 -15.68
N HIS A 189 -0.39 -1.42 -15.72
CA HIS A 189 -1.14 -0.42 -16.47
C HIS A 189 -2.06 0.45 -15.60
N ARG A 190 -2.01 0.29 -14.28
CA ARG A 190 -2.83 1.06 -13.33
C ARG A 190 -2.30 2.48 -13.14
N GLY A 191 -3.22 3.42 -12.95
CA GLY A 191 -2.92 4.83 -12.68
C GLY A 191 -2.31 5.04 -11.30
N ILE A 192 -1.50 6.09 -11.18
CA ILE A 192 -0.82 6.49 -9.95
C ILE A 192 -1.12 7.96 -9.74
N VAL A 193 -1.87 8.27 -8.68
CA VAL A 193 -2.30 9.63 -8.35
C VAL A 193 -1.49 10.17 -7.18
N LEU A 194 -0.84 11.31 -7.39
CA LEU A 194 -0.15 12.09 -6.37
C LEU A 194 -1.11 13.14 -5.82
N LEU A 195 -1.61 12.94 -4.59
CA LEU A 195 -2.55 13.86 -3.98
C LEU A 195 -1.81 15.02 -3.29
N ASN A 196 -1.64 16.11 -4.03
CA ASN A 196 -0.88 17.30 -3.66
C ASN A 196 -1.71 18.33 -2.88
N ILE A 197 -2.11 17.97 -1.65
CA ILE A 197 -2.84 18.89 -0.77
C ILE A 197 -1.91 19.98 -0.26
N ALA A 198 -2.32 21.24 -0.45
CA ALA A 198 -1.59 22.43 0.02
C ALA A 198 -0.13 22.49 -0.46
N GLY A 199 0.16 21.92 -1.64
CA GLY A 199 1.50 21.97 -2.24
C GLY A 199 2.54 21.05 -1.59
N TYR A 200 2.12 20.07 -0.78
CA TYR A 200 3.04 19.14 -0.11
C TYR A 200 4.06 18.48 -1.07
N TRP A 201 3.64 18.17 -2.29
CA TRP A 201 4.46 17.50 -3.31
C TRP A 201 5.02 18.44 -4.37
N ASP A 202 4.92 19.77 -4.21
CA ASP A 202 5.43 20.75 -5.19
C ASP A 202 6.91 20.54 -5.50
N GLY A 203 7.72 20.18 -4.50
CA GLY A 203 9.14 19.89 -4.69
C GLY A 203 9.39 18.66 -5.58
N LEU A 204 8.57 17.60 -5.45
CA LEU A 204 8.68 16.40 -6.29
C LEU A 204 8.24 16.70 -7.73
N LEU A 205 7.15 17.45 -7.88
CA LEU A 205 6.66 17.87 -9.20
C LEU A 205 7.68 18.76 -9.90
N ALA A 206 8.29 19.72 -9.20
CA ALA A 206 9.36 20.56 -9.74
C ALA A 206 10.59 19.74 -10.16
N TRP A 207 10.96 18.71 -9.38
CA TRP A 207 12.00 17.76 -9.78
C TRP A 207 11.62 17.01 -11.06
N LEU A 208 10.38 16.53 -11.17
CA LEU A 208 9.91 15.81 -12.36
C LEU A 208 9.95 16.70 -13.60
N GLU A 209 9.50 17.96 -13.50
CA GLU A 209 9.62 18.95 -14.59
C GLU A 209 11.08 19.13 -15.02
N ASN A 210 12.00 19.25 -14.05
CA ASN A 210 13.41 19.38 -14.35
C ASN A 210 13.98 18.11 -15.00
N SER A 211 13.59 16.92 -14.53
CA SER A 211 14.02 15.65 -15.12
C SER A 211 13.52 15.48 -16.56
N VAL A 212 12.34 16.01 -16.88
CA VAL A 212 11.85 16.06 -18.26
C VAL A 212 12.65 17.04 -19.11
N LYS A 213 12.86 18.26 -18.60
CA LYS A 213 13.66 19.28 -19.27
C LYS A 213 15.09 18.81 -19.57
N GLU A 214 15.72 18.09 -18.65
CA GLU A 214 17.07 17.56 -18.79
C GLU A 214 17.12 16.20 -19.54
N GLY A 215 15.96 15.68 -19.98
CA GLY A 215 15.88 14.49 -20.84
C GLY A 215 16.00 13.14 -20.11
N PHE A 216 15.98 13.11 -18.78
CA PHE A 216 15.97 11.87 -18.00
C PHE A 216 14.59 11.20 -17.96
N VAL A 217 13.53 11.99 -18.11
CA VAL A 217 12.15 11.51 -18.23
C VAL A 217 11.58 11.99 -19.56
N ASN A 218 10.96 11.09 -20.33
CA ASN A 218 10.27 11.49 -21.55
C ASN A 218 9.00 12.30 -21.20
N GLU A 219 8.70 13.38 -21.94
CA GLU A 219 7.51 14.21 -21.75
C GLU A 219 6.22 13.38 -21.64
N VAL A 220 6.06 12.34 -22.47
CA VAL A 220 4.87 11.48 -22.44
C VAL A 220 4.79 10.68 -21.13
N ASN A 221 5.95 10.26 -20.59
CA ASN A 221 6.05 9.48 -19.36
C ASN A 221 5.82 10.30 -18.09
N LYS A 222 5.86 11.64 -18.16
CA LYS A 222 5.42 12.50 -17.05
C LYS A 222 3.97 12.21 -16.65
N GLY A 223 3.11 11.87 -17.62
CA GLY A 223 1.72 11.50 -17.39
C GLY A 223 1.50 10.17 -16.64
N ILE A 224 2.56 9.44 -16.29
CA ILE A 224 2.47 8.25 -15.45
C ILE A 224 2.02 8.60 -14.03
N LEU A 225 2.54 9.71 -13.48
CA LEU A 225 2.24 10.20 -12.14
C LEU A 225 1.31 11.41 -12.25
N VAL A 226 0.03 11.22 -11.94
CA VAL A 226 -1.01 12.23 -12.13
C VAL A 226 -1.20 13.06 -10.86
N GLU A 227 -1.05 14.38 -10.94
CA GLU A 227 -1.35 15.26 -9.81
C GLU A 227 -2.87 15.40 -9.61
N CYS A 228 -3.32 15.31 -8.36
CA CYS A 228 -4.61 15.84 -7.93
C CYS A 228 -4.40 16.81 -6.77
N LYS A 229 -5.09 17.95 -6.79
CA LYS A 229 -5.01 18.95 -5.70
C LYS A 229 -6.14 18.81 -4.68
N ARG A 230 -7.13 17.98 -4.98
CA ARG A 230 -8.31 17.75 -4.16
C ARG A 230 -8.62 16.26 -4.09
N VAL A 231 -9.18 15.85 -2.96
CA VAL A 231 -9.50 14.44 -2.68
C VAL A 231 -10.60 13.94 -3.63
N GLU A 232 -11.54 14.82 -4.00
CA GLU A 232 -12.67 14.51 -4.87
C GLU A 232 -12.24 14.10 -6.30
N ASP A 233 -11.11 14.59 -6.78
CA ASP A 233 -10.65 14.40 -8.16
C ASP A 233 -9.96 13.03 -8.35
N VAL A 234 -9.60 12.36 -7.25
CA VAL A 234 -8.75 11.14 -7.27
C VAL A 234 -9.37 10.01 -8.09
N LEU A 235 -10.67 9.76 -7.93
CA LEU A 235 -11.31 8.63 -8.63
C LEU A 235 -11.51 8.91 -10.11
N GLU A 236 -11.81 10.14 -10.47
CA GLU A 236 -11.89 10.55 -11.87
C GLU A 236 -10.53 10.38 -12.53
N ALA A 237 -9.45 10.82 -11.88
CA ALA A 237 -8.09 10.63 -12.38
C ALA A 237 -7.72 9.15 -12.57
N LEU A 238 -8.05 8.28 -11.60
CA LEU A 238 -7.77 6.84 -11.71
C LEU A 238 -8.59 6.15 -12.81
N ARG A 239 -9.89 6.47 -12.93
CA ARG A 239 -10.78 5.89 -13.95
C ARG A 239 -10.47 6.42 -15.35
N GLY A 240 -10.09 7.69 -15.44
CA GLY A 240 -9.72 8.39 -16.67
C GLY A 240 -8.30 8.10 -17.14
N TYR A 241 -7.47 7.46 -16.32
CA TYR A 241 -6.08 7.18 -16.66
C TYR A 241 -5.92 6.48 -18.01
N ARG A 242 -4.93 6.93 -18.77
CA ARG A 242 -4.51 6.35 -20.05
C ARG A 242 -3.02 6.08 -20.01
N LEU A 243 -2.61 5.03 -20.69
CA LEU A 243 -1.19 4.66 -20.75
C LEU A 243 -0.43 5.72 -21.53
N SER A 244 0.69 6.17 -20.97
CA SER A 244 1.70 6.94 -21.72
C SER A 244 2.13 6.15 -22.95
N GLU A 245 2.12 6.79 -24.12
CA GLU A 245 2.59 6.21 -25.39
C GLU A 245 4.11 5.98 -25.42
N GLY A 246 4.86 6.61 -24.50
CA GLY A 246 6.33 6.52 -24.40
C GLY A 246 6.86 5.40 -23.51
N ARG A 247 6.04 4.40 -23.16
CA ARG A 247 6.43 3.28 -22.30
C ARG A 247 7.26 2.24 -23.05
N PHE A 248 8.05 1.50 -22.30
CA PHE A 248 8.71 0.33 -22.85
C PHE A 248 7.71 -0.82 -23.01
N SER A 249 7.63 -1.38 -24.22
CA SER A 249 6.88 -2.60 -24.52
C SER A 249 7.77 -3.83 -24.26
N LEU A 250 8.13 -4.05 -23.00
CA LEU A 250 8.96 -5.19 -22.60
C LEU A 250 8.09 -6.38 -22.25
N ASP A 251 8.40 -7.56 -22.81
CA ASP A 251 7.81 -8.82 -22.40
C ASP A 251 8.56 -9.35 -21.17
N TRP A 252 7.86 -9.35 -20.03
CA TRP A 252 8.39 -9.83 -18.76
C TRP A 252 7.94 -11.26 -18.43
N ALA A 253 7.15 -11.91 -19.30
CA ALA A 253 6.62 -13.26 -19.09
C ALA A 253 7.54 -14.38 -19.63
N SER A 254 8.58 -14.03 -20.39
CA SER A 254 9.48 -14.95 -21.08
C SER A 254 10.86 -15.13 -20.42
N GLY A 255 11.00 -14.76 -19.14
CA GLY A 255 12.27 -14.81 -18.38
C GLY A 255 12.28 -15.81 -17.23
#